data_AF-A0A829Z9J7-F1
#
_entry.id   AF-A0A829Z9J7-F1
#
_cell.length_a   1.000
_cell.length_b   1.000
_cell.length_c   1.000
_cell.angle_alpha   90.00
_cell.angle_beta   90.00
_cell.angle_gamma   90.00
#
_symmetry.space_group_name_H-M   'P 1'
#
loop_
_entity.id
_entity.type
_entity.pdbx_description
1 polymer ?
#
loop_
_entity_poly.entity_id
_entity_poly.type
_entity_poly.pdbx_seq_one_letter_code
_entity_poly.pdbx_strand_id
1 'polypeptide(L)'
;MNSKLVKFVPPEHMIVVKQVNLLTYLKQYEPNSIVKIGEHYESIIHEGLTITDEKWQWRDKKLSGKTAIEYLVFVEQMTFIDAAYLLFQCLKQRGVV
;
A
#
# COMPACT_ATOMS: atom_id res chain seq x y z
N MET A 1 11.39 -28.81 13.53
CA MET A 1 10.02 -28.57 13.01
C MET A 1 10.05 -27.27 12.22
N ASN A 2 10.09 -27.33 10.89
CA ASN A 2 9.97 -26.15 10.04
C ASN A 2 8.48 -25.79 9.97
N SER A 3 7.99 -25.04 10.95
CA SER A 3 6.70 -24.36 10.84
C SER A 3 6.84 -23.34 9.72
N LYS A 4 6.41 -23.71 8.52
CA LYS A 4 6.20 -22.79 7.41
C LYS A 4 5.29 -21.68 7.94
N LEU A 5 5.84 -20.48 8.15
CA LEU A 5 5.07 -19.34 8.62
C LEU A 5 3.98 -19.07 7.58
N VAL A 6 2.75 -19.47 7.91
CA VAL A 6 1.59 -19.17 7.08
C VAL A 6 1.29 -17.69 7.28
N LYS A 7 1.40 -16.90 6.22
CA LYS A 7 0.96 -15.50 6.22
C LYS A 7 -0.56 -15.52 6.40
N PHE A 8 -1.02 -15.03 7.54
CA PHE A 8 -2.43 -15.03 7.93
C PHE A 8 -2.83 -13.64 8.43
N VAL A 9 -3.97 -13.15 7.94
CA VAL A 9 -4.61 -11.93 8.39
C VAL A 9 -6.00 -12.31 8.90
N PRO A 10 -6.31 -12.09 10.19
CA PRO A 10 -7.64 -12.36 10.71
C PRO A 10 -8.73 -11.62 9.91
N PRO A 11 -9.89 -12.25 9.61
CA PRO A 11 -10.95 -11.65 8.80
C PRO A 11 -11.41 -10.26 9.28
N GLU A 12 -11.45 -10.04 10.58
CA GLU A 12 -11.79 -8.77 11.23
C GLU A 12 -10.80 -7.65 10.88
N HIS A 13 -9.51 -7.97 10.76
CA HIS A 13 -8.47 -7.01 10.38
C HIS A 13 -8.36 -6.84 8.87
N MET A 14 -8.79 -7.83 8.08
CA MET A 14 -8.81 -7.74 6.62
C MET A 14 -9.67 -6.56 6.13
N ILE A 15 -10.75 -6.23 6.85
CA ILE A 15 -11.60 -5.08 6.53
C ILE A 15 -10.78 -3.78 6.61
N VAL A 16 -10.02 -3.61 7.70
CA VAL A 16 -9.17 -2.42 7.91
C VAL A 16 -8.04 -2.38 6.90
N VAL A 17 -7.36 -3.51 6.68
CA VAL A 17 -6.26 -3.64 5.70
C VAL A 17 -6.69 -3.21 4.30
N LYS A 18 -7.89 -3.61 3.86
CA LYS A 18 -8.43 -3.26 2.54
C LYS A 18 -8.79 -1.77 2.40
N GLN A 19 -8.92 -1.04 3.50
CA GLN A 19 -9.35 0.36 3.49
C GLN A 19 -8.18 1.35 3.65
N VAL A 20 -6.95 0.86 3.87
CA VAL A 20 -5.77 1.73 4.01
C VAL A 20 -5.57 2.52 2.72
N ASN A 21 -5.64 3.84 2.83
CA ASN A 21 -5.33 4.76 1.74
C ASN A 21 -3.83 4.70 1.36
N LEU A 22 -3.50 4.76 0.07
CA LEU A 22 -2.11 4.69 -0.37
C LEU A 22 -1.25 5.83 0.18
N LEU A 23 -1.70 7.08 0.09
CA LEU A 23 -0.91 8.23 0.54
C LEU A 23 -0.61 8.13 2.04
N THR A 24 -1.59 7.68 2.83
CA THR A 24 -1.40 7.41 4.27
C THR A 24 -0.33 6.33 4.49
N TYR A 25 -0.35 5.24 3.74
CA TYR A 25 0.68 4.19 3.84
C TYR A 25 2.08 4.74 3.50
N LEU A 26 2.24 5.38 2.34
CA LEU A 26 3.55 5.85 1.87
C LEU A 26 4.13 6.89 2.83
N LYS A 27 3.35 7.87 3.28
CA LYS A 27 3.82 8.87 4.26
C LYS A 27 4.29 8.26 5.58
N GLN A 28 3.70 7.14 6.00
CA GLN A 28 3.95 6.55 7.30
C GLN A 28 5.11 5.56 7.28
N TYR A 29 5.22 4.74 6.23
CA TYR A 29 6.15 3.61 6.20
C TYR A 29 7.25 3.78 5.17
N GLU A 30 7.02 4.56 4.11
CA GLU A 30 7.95 4.76 3.01
C GLU A 30 8.02 6.25 2.58
N PRO A 31 8.20 7.21 3.51
CA PRO A 31 8.07 8.64 3.17
C PRO A 31 9.06 9.11 2.11
N ASN A 32 10.17 8.39 1.95
CA ASN A 32 11.21 8.68 0.97
C ASN A 32 10.90 8.11 -0.43
N SER A 33 9.79 7.38 -0.63
CA SER A 33 9.39 6.88 -1.94
C SER A 33 8.53 7.87 -2.73
N ILE A 34 8.16 9.01 -2.12
CA ILE A 34 7.31 10.04 -2.71
C ILE A 34 7.88 11.45 -2.52
N VAL A 35 7.57 12.33 -3.46
CA VAL A 35 7.87 13.77 -3.39
C VAL A 35 6.59 14.58 -3.60
N LYS A 36 6.43 15.68 -2.86
CA LYS A 36 5.25 16.56 -2.98
C LYS A 36 5.41 17.52 -4.15
N ILE A 37 4.44 17.54 -5.07
CA ILE A 37 4.36 18.41 -6.24
C ILE A 37 3.03 19.17 -6.21
N GLY A 38 3.04 20.38 -5.62
CA GLY A 38 1.83 21.18 -5.41
C GLY A 38 0.80 20.44 -4.55
N GLU A 39 -0.35 20.11 -5.14
CA GLU A 39 -1.50 19.44 -4.49
C GLU A 39 -1.42 17.90 -4.52
N HIS A 40 -0.47 17.32 -5.25
CA HIS A 40 -0.30 15.87 -5.36
C HIS A 40 1.12 15.43 -4.99
N TYR A 41 1.35 14.13 -5.01
CA TYR A 41 2.65 13.51 -4.82
C TYR A 41 3.00 12.70 -6.06
N GLU A 42 4.28 12.59 -6.35
CA GLU A 42 4.81 11.69 -7.37
C GLU A 42 5.72 10.67 -6.71
N SER A 43 5.72 9.43 -7.23
CA SER A 43 6.67 8.43 -6.79
C SER A 43 8.06 8.75 -7.32
N ILE A 44 9.06 8.59 -6.45
CA ILE A 44 10.48 8.69 -6.80
C ILE A 44 10.96 7.37 -7.43
N ILE A 45 10.29 6.25 -7.11
CA ILE A 45 10.66 4.91 -7.56
C ILE A 45 9.97 4.58 -8.89
N HIS A 46 8.68 4.93 -9.01
CA HIS A 46 7.85 4.59 -10.16
C HIS A 46 7.53 5.84 -10.99
N GLU A 47 8.29 6.04 -12.06
CA GLU A 47 8.09 7.17 -12.97
C GLU A 47 6.65 7.23 -13.50
N GLY A 48 6.03 8.42 -13.42
CA GLY A 48 4.67 8.66 -13.89
C GLY A 48 3.56 8.14 -12.96
N LEU A 49 3.90 7.65 -11.75
CA LEU A 49 2.93 7.34 -10.71
C LEU A 49 2.61 8.59 -9.89
N THR A 50 1.39 9.10 -10.06
CA THR A 50 0.85 10.24 -9.31
C THR A 50 -0.09 9.76 -8.20
N ILE A 51 0.01 10.37 -7.02
CA ILE A 51 -0.74 10.00 -5.82
C ILE A 51 -1.41 11.27 -5.24
N THR A 52 -2.70 11.20 -4.98
CA THR A 52 -3.46 12.20 -4.21
C THR A 52 -4.03 11.56 -2.95
N ASP A 53 -4.69 12.36 -2.11
CA ASP A 53 -5.37 11.84 -0.92
C ASP A 53 -6.53 10.88 -1.27
N GLU A 54 -7.08 10.97 -2.47
CA GLU A 54 -8.24 10.16 -2.88
C GLU A 54 -7.87 8.92 -3.70
N LYS A 55 -6.81 9.01 -4.53
CA LYS A 55 -6.46 7.98 -5.50
C LYS A 55 -5.01 8.08 -5.96
N TRP A 56 -4.56 7.02 -6.62
CA TRP A 56 -3.31 7.00 -7.38
C TRP A 56 -3.57 6.62 -8.84
N GLN A 57 -2.69 7.08 -9.72
CA GLN A 57 -2.77 6.85 -11.16
C GLN A 57 -1.39 6.64 -11.74
N TRP A 58 -1.23 5.60 -12.55
CA TRP A 58 -0.04 5.35 -13.35
C TRP A 58 -0.38 5.46 -14.82
N ARG A 59 -0.13 6.65 -15.40
CA ARG A 59 -0.62 7.00 -16.75
C ARG A 59 -0.10 6.03 -17.81
N ASP A 60 1.19 5.76 -17.79
CA ASP A 60 1.86 4.92 -18.80
C ASP A 60 1.38 3.47 -18.78
N LYS A 61 1.05 2.96 -17.58
CA LYS A 61 0.52 1.60 -17.39
C LYS A 61 -1.00 1.53 -17.48
N LYS A 62 -1.69 2.66 -17.60
CA LYS A 62 -3.16 2.77 -17.57
C LYS A 62 -3.77 2.11 -16.32
N LEU A 63 -3.07 2.23 -15.19
CA LEU A 63 -3.51 1.70 -13.90
C LEU A 63 -3.96 2.83 -12.98
N SER A 64 -4.92 2.55 -12.12
CA SER A 64 -5.33 3.46 -11.05
C SER A 64 -5.97 2.68 -9.92
N GLY A 65 -5.96 3.25 -8.72
CA GLY A 65 -6.56 2.65 -7.54
C GLY A 65 -6.68 3.69 -6.42
N LYS A 66 -7.09 3.25 -5.24
CA LYS A 66 -7.21 4.14 -4.07
C LYS A 66 -6.43 3.64 -2.88
N THR A 67 -6.36 2.33 -2.73
CA THR A 67 -5.88 1.69 -1.52
C THR A 67 -4.41 1.31 -1.65
N ALA A 68 -3.75 1.19 -0.50
CA ALA A 68 -2.38 0.71 -0.40
C ALA A 68 -2.27 -0.75 -0.88
N ILE A 69 -3.29 -1.59 -0.63
CA ILE A 69 -3.24 -2.99 -1.07
C ILE A 69 -3.28 -3.11 -2.60
N GLU A 70 -4.06 -2.27 -3.29
CA GLU A 70 -4.08 -2.23 -4.76
C GLU A 70 -2.72 -1.78 -5.31
N TYR A 71 -2.08 -0.79 -4.70
CA TYR A 71 -0.74 -0.35 -5.08
C TYR A 71 0.28 -1.48 -4.91
N LEU A 72 0.31 -2.13 -3.74
CA LEU A 72 1.25 -3.22 -3.48
C LEU A 72 1.06 -4.39 -4.45
N VAL A 73 -0.17 -4.69 -4.87
CA VAL A 73 -0.44 -5.77 -5.82
C VAL A 73 -0.13 -5.36 -7.26
N PHE A 74 -0.56 -4.19 -7.71
CA PHE A 74 -0.49 -3.81 -9.12
C PHE A 74 0.78 -3.06 -9.50
N VAL A 75 1.40 -2.35 -8.55
CA VAL A 75 2.62 -1.57 -8.75
C VAL A 75 3.84 -2.34 -8.24
N GLU A 76 3.81 -2.77 -6.98
CA GLU A 76 4.90 -3.56 -6.38
C GLU A 76 4.85 -5.06 -6.75
N GLN A 77 3.84 -5.48 -7.54
CA GLN A 77 3.69 -6.85 -8.05
C GLN A 77 3.69 -7.93 -6.95
N MET A 78 3.22 -7.59 -5.75
CA MET A 78 3.06 -8.55 -4.66
C MET A 78 1.84 -9.45 -4.90
N THR A 79 1.87 -10.66 -4.34
CA THR A 79 0.62 -11.43 -4.22
C THR A 79 -0.33 -10.72 -3.25
N PHE A 80 -1.64 -10.90 -3.44
CA PHE A 80 -2.64 -10.29 -2.55
C PHE A 80 -2.39 -10.62 -1.07
N ILE A 81 -2.03 -11.87 -0.76
CA ILE A 81 -1.75 -12.29 0.62
C ILE A 81 -0.50 -11.64 1.19
N ASP A 82 0.55 -11.48 0.38
CA ASP A 82 1.76 -10.80 0.83
C ASP A 82 1.49 -9.32 1.13
N ALA A 83 0.75 -8.65 0.24
CA ALA A 83 0.36 -7.26 0.41
C ALA A 83 -0.54 -7.05 1.64
N ALA A 84 -1.55 -7.91 1.80
CA ALA A 84 -2.45 -7.85 2.96
C ALA A 84 -1.69 -8.10 4.27
N TYR A 85 -0.79 -9.08 4.28
CA TYR A 85 -0.01 -9.42 5.46
C TYR A 85 0.98 -8.32 5.83
N LEU A 86 1.65 -7.68 4.86
CA LEU A 86 2.52 -6.53 5.09
C LEU A 86 1.75 -5.39 5.76
N LEU A 87 0.62 -4.99 5.18
CA LEU A 87 -0.23 -3.93 5.74
C LEU A 87 -0.74 -4.29 7.14
N PHE A 88 -1.11 -5.56 7.37
CA PHE A 88 -1.50 -6.02 8.70
C PHE A 88 -0.37 -5.83 9.73
N GLN A 89 0.88 -6.18 9.40
CA GLN A 89 2.02 -5.97 10.31
C GLN A 89 2.27 -4.48 10.58
N CYS A 90 2.21 -3.64 9.54
CA CYS A 90 2.32 -2.19 9.65
C CYS A 90 1.27 -1.62 10.62
N LEU A 91 -0.01 -1.97 10.42
CA LEU A 91 -1.11 -1.49 11.27
C LEU A 91 -1.00 -2.00 12.71
N LYS A 92 -0.58 -3.26 12.90
CA LYS A 92 -0.37 -3.87 14.22
C LYS A 92 0.74 -3.16 14.99
N GLN A 93 1.84 -2.80 14.33
CA GLN A 93 2.94 -2.05 14.97
C GLN A 93 2.47 -0.70 15.52
N ARG A 94 1.40 -0.12 14.94
CA ARG A 94 0.80 1.13 15.38
C ARG A 94 -0.33 0.99 16.40
N GLY A 95 -0.76 -0.24 16.72
CA GLY A 95 -1.93 -0.49 17.57
C GLY A 95 -3.25 -0.05 16.93
N VAL A 96 -3.33 -0.01 15.59
CA VAL A 96 -4.59 0.25 14.86
C VAL A 96 -5.44 -1.01 14.79
N VAL A 97 -4.78 -2.17 14.75
CA VAL A 97 -5.36 -3.52 14.76
C VAL A 97 -4.65 -4.41 15.76
#